data_AF-A0A1X7RI15-F1
#
_entry.id   AF-A0A1X7RI15-F1
#
_cell.length_a   1.000
_cell.length_b   1.000
_cell.length_c   1.000
_cell.angle_alpha   90.00
_cell.angle_beta   90.00
_cell.angle_gamma   90.00
#
_symmetry.space_group_name_H-M   'P 1'
#
loop_
_entity.id
_entity.type
_entity.pdbx_description
1 polymer ?
#
loop_
_entity_poly.entity_id
_entity_poly.type
_entity_poly.pdbx_seq_one_letter_code
_entity_poly.pdbx_strand_id
1 'polypeptide(L)'
;MVKRRKHLAVLLLLVGLIWWWNASLVFWYRRTPWLGGGAKFVIILGANQGGGVMEWKGAREWAIERDSVKNKKKYAAKWGYELDIVDMSTKKRYAHEWRESWEKVDVIRNAMKRYPNAEWFWWLDLNTFIMEPSKSLQSHIFSDLSHNVYRDINIYNPLKVQHPPNGTSASGSFENYLDPESLSPVGDGTLESINLVLSQDCGGFNLGSFFVKRSQWSDYMLDMWWDPVFYEQRHMQWEHKEQDALEYLYTNQPWIRPHIAFLPQRKINAFPNGACGDDRGLPPEGCKNSLTTGLQGGPRAEDRGECGVQGIHYQQKERDFMVSMAGCEWGRDCWGEMYNFRELSNRLNRSAWEKFKDWLWDSWHWREVRAEKEKKMKEKAEKEQKEQEERQRKEEEERAQEEAKRKAEVEARREQERQLQEQAEERARAQEREKKRAEAKALAKAQAKKEEAARLQHEAEARADALARERAAAQRSPEAQPQDA
;
A
#
# COMPACT_ATOMS: atom_id res chain seq x y z
N MET A 1 -48.21 23.67 41.27
CA MET A 1 -47.07 22.72 41.27
C MET A 1 -46.56 22.35 39.87
N VAL A 2 -47.42 22.11 38.87
CA VAL A 2 -47.00 21.70 37.51
C VAL A 2 -46.07 22.70 36.80
N LYS A 3 -46.34 24.02 36.88
CA LYS A 3 -45.47 25.06 36.27
C LYS A 3 -44.05 25.08 36.86
N ARG A 4 -43.90 24.98 38.19
CA ARG A 4 -42.58 24.90 38.87
C ARG A 4 -41.78 23.66 38.43
N ARG A 5 -42.44 22.51 38.23
CA ARG A 5 -41.78 21.29 37.70
C ARG A 5 -41.31 21.45 36.25
N LYS A 6 -42.08 22.15 35.40
CA LYS A 6 -41.67 22.47 34.02
C LYS A 6 -40.46 23.41 33.98
N HIS A 7 -40.44 24.47 34.80
CA HIS A 7 -39.29 25.37 34.87
C HIS A 7 -38.04 24.67 35.40
N LEU A 8 -38.18 23.79 36.40
CA LEU A 8 -37.07 22.97 36.90
C LEU A 8 -36.54 22.02 35.81
N ALA A 9 -37.42 21.37 35.05
CA ALA A 9 -37.02 20.50 33.94
C ALA A 9 -36.26 21.27 32.86
N VAL A 10 -36.74 22.46 32.47
CA VAL A 10 -36.05 23.33 31.49
C VAL A 10 -34.69 23.79 32.02
N LEU A 11 -34.60 24.15 33.30
CA LEU A 11 -33.33 24.56 33.92
C LEU A 11 -32.33 23.40 33.97
N LEU A 12 -32.76 22.19 34.33
CA LEU A 12 -31.91 21.00 34.29
C LEU A 12 -31.45 20.67 32.86
N LEU A 13 -32.32 20.88 31.87
CA LEU A 13 -31.98 20.69 30.45
C LEU A 13 -30.94 21.72 29.99
N LEU A 14 -31.11 23.00 30.37
CA LEU A 14 -30.15 24.06 30.07
C LEU A 14 -28.80 23.82 30.76
N VAL A 15 -28.80 23.43 32.04
CA VAL A 15 -27.58 23.06 32.76
C VAL A 15 -26.93 21.84 32.12
N GLY A 16 -27.70 20.83 31.71
CA GLY A 16 -27.22 19.66 30.98
C GLY A 16 -26.60 20.02 29.63
N LEU A 17 -27.19 20.95 28.88
CA LEU A 17 -26.65 21.45 27.61
C LEU A 17 -25.36 22.26 27.80
N ILE A 18 -25.32 23.15 28.81
CA ILE A 18 -24.11 23.91 29.17
C ILE A 18 -22.99 22.95 29.61
N TRP A 19 -23.32 21.93 30.40
CA TRP A 19 -22.37 20.91 30.82
C TRP A 19 -21.85 20.07 29.65
N TRP A 20 -22.73 19.68 28.73
CA TRP A 20 -22.36 18.94 27.53
C TRP A 20 -21.43 19.73 26.61
N TRP A 21 -21.63 21.05 26.50
CA TRP A 21 -20.86 21.90 25.59
C TRP A 21 -19.58 22.47 26.20
N ASN A 22 -19.47 22.53 27.53
CA ASN A 22 -18.33 23.14 28.21
C ASN A 22 -17.28 22.09 28.63
N ALA A 23 -16.23 21.97 27.82
CA ALA A 23 -15.12 21.07 28.06
C ALA A 23 -14.43 21.27 29.43
N SER A 24 -14.42 22.49 29.97
CA SER A 24 -13.81 22.79 31.26
C SER A 24 -14.62 22.20 32.41
N LEU A 25 -15.96 22.28 32.36
CA LEU A 25 -16.82 21.67 33.37
C LEU A 25 -16.72 20.14 33.34
N VAL A 26 -16.66 19.54 32.15
CA VAL A 26 -16.46 18.09 31.99
C VAL A 26 -15.10 17.67 32.53
N PHE A 27 -14.03 18.44 32.27
CA PHE A 27 -12.70 18.19 32.82
C PHE A 27 -12.71 18.17 34.35
N TRP A 28 -13.24 19.22 34.98
CA TRP A 28 -13.30 19.30 36.45
C TRP A 28 -14.16 18.19 37.06
N TYR A 29 -15.31 17.88 36.46
CA TYR A 29 -16.14 16.74 36.88
C TYR A 29 -15.37 15.42 36.84
N ARG A 30 -14.64 15.16 35.74
CA ARG A 30 -13.87 13.93 35.57
C ARG A 30 -12.67 13.87 36.51
N ARG A 31 -12.04 15.01 36.78
CA ARG A 31 -10.89 15.14 37.69
C ARG A 31 -11.28 14.89 39.16
N THR A 32 -12.45 15.34 39.59
CA THR A 32 -12.89 15.26 41.01
C THR A 32 -12.84 13.81 41.54
N PRO A 33 -12.14 13.55 42.68
CA PRO A 33 -11.88 12.20 43.19
C PRO A 33 -13.11 11.32 43.46
N TRP A 34 -14.23 11.90 43.91
CA TRP A 34 -15.46 11.16 44.21
C TRP A 34 -16.44 11.06 43.02
N LEU A 35 -16.14 11.72 41.91
CA LEU A 35 -16.94 11.68 40.68
C LEU A 35 -16.21 10.83 39.63
N GLY A 36 -15.50 11.46 38.70
CA GLY A 36 -14.75 10.72 37.68
C GLY A 36 -13.43 10.12 38.16
N GLY A 37 -12.92 10.54 39.33
CA GLY A 37 -11.73 9.93 39.93
C GLY A 37 -10.42 10.19 39.18
N GLY A 38 -10.39 11.12 38.22
CA GLY A 38 -9.21 11.38 37.38
C GLY A 38 -7.98 11.84 38.17
N ALA A 39 -8.17 12.65 39.22
CA ALA A 39 -7.06 13.12 40.07
C ALA A 39 -6.33 12.00 40.83
N LYS A 40 -6.89 10.79 40.90
CA LYS A 40 -6.22 9.63 41.53
C LYS A 40 -5.13 9.01 40.64
N PHE A 41 -5.09 9.36 39.35
CA PHE A 41 -4.18 8.80 38.37
C PHE A 41 -3.21 9.87 37.85
N VAL A 42 -1.92 9.55 37.89
CA VAL A 42 -0.84 10.35 37.31
C VAL A 42 -0.21 9.53 36.19
N ILE A 43 -0.19 10.09 34.99
CA ILE A 43 0.53 9.54 33.84
C ILE A 43 1.93 10.13 33.86
N ILE A 44 2.94 9.28 33.89
CA ILE A 44 4.35 9.66 33.84
C ILE A 44 4.87 9.36 32.44
N LEU A 45 5.43 10.38 31.79
CA LEU A 45 6.03 10.27 30.46
C LEU A 45 7.47 10.74 30.51
N GLY A 46 8.41 9.82 30.35
CA GLY A 46 9.80 10.15 30.07
C GLY A 46 9.94 10.69 28.65
N ALA A 47 10.35 11.95 28.50
CA ALA A 47 10.61 12.58 27.20
C ALA A 47 11.99 13.25 27.22
N ASN A 48 12.56 13.53 26.04
CA ASN A 48 13.81 14.27 25.91
C ASN A 48 13.52 15.59 25.20
N GLN A 49 13.04 16.57 25.97
CA GLN A 49 12.57 17.85 25.43
C GLN A 49 13.71 18.72 24.91
N GLY A 50 14.92 18.55 25.45
CA GLY A 50 16.09 19.40 25.15
C GLY A 50 16.96 18.91 23.99
N GLY A 51 16.79 17.65 23.53
CA GLY A 51 17.80 17.00 22.71
C GLY A 51 19.02 16.59 23.54
N GLY A 52 19.66 15.48 23.17
CA GLY A 52 20.86 14.99 23.87
C GLY A 52 22.09 15.86 23.60
N VAL A 53 23.09 15.77 24.50
CA VAL A 53 24.40 16.41 24.33
C VAL A 53 25.34 15.57 23.47
N MET A 54 25.18 14.23 23.47
CA MET A 54 26.07 13.30 22.78
C MET A 54 25.63 12.98 21.34
N GLU A 55 24.32 12.97 21.07
CA GLU A 55 23.76 12.78 19.73
C GLU A 55 22.65 13.80 19.48
N TRP A 56 22.71 14.46 18.32
CA TRP A 56 21.67 15.38 17.90
C TRP A 56 20.40 14.61 17.59
N LYS A 57 19.31 14.98 18.26
CA LYS A 57 18.01 14.37 18.07
C LYS A 57 17.55 14.48 16.62
N GLY A 58 17.32 13.35 15.98
CA GLY A 58 16.94 13.28 14.57
C GLY A 58 15.51 13.77 14.33
N ALA A 59 15.19 14.16 13.08
CA ALA A 59 13.84 14.61 12.72
C ALA A 59 12.75 13.56 13.04
N ARG A 60 13.09 12.27 12.92
CA ARG A 60 12.19 11.15 13.26
C ARG A 60 11.88 11.09 14.76
N GLU A 61 12.90 11.22 15.61
CA GLU A 61 12.75 11.22 17.07
C GLU A 61 11.96 12.44 17.57
N TRP A 62 12.21 13.61 16.99
CA TRP A 62 11.40 14.80 17.24
C TRP A 62 9.93 14.59 16.91
N ALA A 63 9.64 13.93 15.79
CA ALA A 63 8.28 13.64 15.38
C ALA A 63 7.60 12.62 16.30
N ILE A 64 8.30 11.54 16.67
CA ILE A 64 7.80 10.54 17.63
C ILE A 64 7.47 11.20 18.97
N GLU A 65 8.40 11.99 19.52
CA GLU A 65 8.17 12.66 20.80
C GLU A 65 6.96 13.59 20.73
N ARG A 66 6.91 14.45 19.71
CA ARG A 66 5.82 15.41 19.54
C ARG A 66 4.46 14.69 19.47
N ASP A 67 4.38 13.62 18.69
CA ASP A 67 3.14 12.89 18.48
C ASP A 67 2.73 12.11 19.74
N SER A 68 3.68 11.49 20.43
CA SER A 68 3.47 10.78 21.69
C SER A 68 3.01 11.71 22.82
N VAL A 69 3.72 12.84 23.01
CA VAL A 69 3.35 13.87 23.99
C VAL A 69 1.96 14.43 23.69
N LYS A 70 1.67 14.76 22.42
CA LYS A 70 0.36 15.28 22.01
C LYS A 70 -0.76 14.25 22.26
N ASN A 71 -0.51 12.97 22.00
CA ASN A 71 -1.46 11.88 22.25
C ASN A 71 -1.79 11.77 23.74
N LYS A 72 -0.77 11.65 24.60
CA LYS A 72 -0.92 11.50 26.05
C LYS A 72 -1.52 12.75 26.71
N LYS A 73 -1.11 13.95 26.28
CA LYS A 73 -1.69 15.22 26.75
C LYS A 73 -3.18 15.31 26.44
N LYS A 74 -3.60 14.93 25.23
CA LYS A 74 -5.01 14.90 24.84
C LYS A 74 -5.80 13.89 25.67
N TYR A 75 -5.22 12.72 25.94
CA TYR A 75 -5.87 11.69 26.76
C TYR A 75 -6.03 12.14 28.23
N ALA A 76 -4.98 12.65 28.84
CA ALA A 76 -4.99 13.15 30.22
C ALA A 76 -6.01 14.29 30.38
N ALA A 77 -5.99 15.28 29.48
CA ALA A 77 -6.94 16.38 29.47
C ALA A 77 -8.39 15.93 29.24
N LYS A 78 -8.62 14.81 28.54
CA LYS A 78 -9.99 14.30 28.33
C LYS A 78 -10.57 13.69 29.59
N TRP A 79 -9.76 13.03 30.41
CA TRP A 79 -10.21 12.25 31.56
C TRP A 79 -9.89 12.89 32.92
N GLY A 80 -9.26 14.07 32.92
CA GLY A 80 -8.92 14.75 34.16
C GLY A 80 -7.71 14.16 34.88
N TYR A 81 -6.91 13.35 34.18
CA TYR A 81 -5.66 12.79 34.71
C TYR A 81 -4.57 13.86 34.76
N GLU A 82 -3.63 13.67 35.67
CA GLU A 82 -2.39 14.46 35.67
C GLU A 82 -1.40 13.85 34.67
N LEU A 83 -0.66 14.68 33.94
CA LEU A 83 0.41 14.22 33.04
C LEU A 83 1.72 14.87 33.46
N ASP A 84 2.62 14.07 34.02
CA ASP A 84 3.96 14.48 34.41
C ASP A 84 4.94 14.13 33.29
N ILE A 85 5.32 15.15 32.51
CA ILE A 85 6.34 14.99 31.45
C ILE A 85 7.69 15.31 32.08
N VAL A 86 8.54 14.31 32.17
CA VAL A 86 9.85 14.43 32.81
C VAL A 86 10.93 14.43 31.75
N ASP A 87 11.79 15.45 31.79
CA ASP A 87 12.92 15.55 30.88
C ASP A 87 14.07 14.65 31.36
N MET A 88 14.30 13.59 30.58
CA MET A 88 15.34 12.58 30.85
C MET A 88 16.72 13.03 30.35
N SER A 89 16.80 14.13 29.59
CA SER A 89 18.05 14.62 29.00
C SER A 89 19.09 15.06 30.04
N THR A 90 18.63 15.67 31.13
CA THR A 90 19.48 16.27 32.17
C THR A 90 20.25 15.23 32.97
N LYS A 91 19.71 14.02 33.07
CA LYS A 91 20.33 12.90 33.78
C LYS A 91 21.41 12.21 32.94
N LYS A 92 21.26 12.15 31.61
CA LYS A 92 22.33 11.71 30.69
C LYS A 92 23.61 12.55 30.79
N ARG A 93 23.51 13.84 31.17
CA ARG A 93 24.66 14.77 31.26
C ARG A 93 25.71 14.36 32.30
N TYR A 94 25.33 13.60 33.32
CA TYR A 94 26.21 13.18 34.41
C TYR A 94 26.14 11.67 34.71
N ALA A 95 25.38 10.92 33.91
CA ALA A 95 25.23 9.49 34.05
C ALA A 95 26.16 8.75 33.08
N HIS A 96 26.83 7.72 33.58
CA HIS A 96 27.40 6.70 32.71
C HIS A 96 26.27 6.05 31.88
N GLU A 97 26.59 5.59 30.66
CA GLU A 97 25.64 5.05 29.64
C GLU A 97 24.65 3.99 30.21
N TRP A 98 25.01 3.34 31.31
CA TRP A 98 24.25 2.26 31.95
C TRP A 98 23.03 2.70 32.78
N ARG A 99 22.84 4.00 33.07
CA ARG A 99 21.64 4.48 33.82
C ARG A 99 20.39 4.64 32.98
N GLU A 100 20.50 4.62 31.65
CA GLU A 100 19.34 4.78 30.77
C GLU A 100 18.31 3.66 31.04
N SER A 101 17.03 4.01 31.05
CA SER A 101 15.89 3.16 31.45
C SER A 101 15.69 2.96 32.97
N TRP A 102 16.76 2.81 33.75
CA TRP A 102 16.65 2.66 35.21
C TRP A 102 16.07 3.90 35.92
N GLU A 103 16.21 5.08 35.29
CA GLU A 103 15.69 6.35 35.81
C GLU A 103 14.18 6.34 36.09
N LYS A 104 13.44 5.39 35.51
CA LYS A 104 12.03 5.08 35.81
C LYS A 104 11.75 5.11 37.31
N VAL A 105 12.60 4.46 38.10
CA VAL A 105 12.39 4.28 39.54
C VAL A 105 12.44 5.62 40.29
N ASP A 106 13.48 6.42 40.06
CA ASP A 106 13.61 7.74 40.68
C ASP A 106 12.51 8.70 40.21
N VAL A 107 12.14 8.65 38.93
CA VAL A 107 11.06 9.49 38.40
C VAL A 107 9.72 9.14 39.04
N ILE A 108 9.38 7.85 39.16
CA ILE A 108 8.15 7.39 39.83
C ILE A 108 8.12 7.87 41.27
N ARG A 109 9.23 7.72 42.01
CA ARG A 109 9.33 8.19 43.40
C ARG A 109 9.16 9.70 43.52
N ASN A 110 9.76 10.47 42.63
CA ASN A 110 9.61 11.92 42.63
C ASN A 110 8.18 12.35 42.27
N ALA A 111 7.53 11.64 41.35
CA ALA A 111 6.12 11.85 41.05
C ALA A 111 5.22 11.54 42.25
N MET A 112 5.49 10.46 42.99
CA MET A 112 4.79 10.15 44.25
C MET A 112 4.94 11.25 45.29
N LYS A 113 6.10 11.92 45.38
CA LYS A 113 6.27 13.09 46.27
C LYS A 113 5.51 14.32 45.76
N ARG A 114 5.54 14.58 44.46
CA ARG A 114 4.92 15.76 43.82
C ARG A 114 3.39 15.71 43.86
N TYR A 115 2.80 14.52 43.74
CA TYR A 115 1.35 14.33 43.63
C TYR A 115 0.80 13.51 44.81
N PRO A 116 0.77 14.05 46.04
CA PRO A 116 0.43 13.30 47.27
C PRO A 116 -0.97 12.67 47.25
N ASN A 117 -1.91 13.27 46.52
CA ASN A 117 -3.30 12.83 46.45
C ASN A 117 -3.55 11.74 45.39
N ALA A 118 -2.53 11.39 44.60
CA ALA A 118 -2.62 10.35 43.59
C ALA A 118 -2.38 8.96 44.20
N GLU A 119 -3.18 8.00 43.76
CA GLU A 119 -3.16 6.61 44.19
C GLU A 119 -2.35 5.75 43.22
N TRP A 120 -2.53 5.97 41.91
CA TRP A 120 -1.92 5.17 40.85
C TRP A 120 -1.05 6.03 39.94
N PHE A 121 0.14 5.51 39.65
CA PHE A 121 1.14 6.13 38.79
C PHE A 121 1.33 5.23 37.57
N TRP A 122 0.96 5.71 36.40
CA TRP A 122 1.06 4.98 35.14
C TRP A 122 2.30 5.43 34.40
N TRP A 123 3.32 4.59 34.36
CA TRP A 123 4.48 4.82 33.52
C TRP A 123 4.16 4.50 32.07
N LEU A 124 4.53 5.40 31.15
CA LEU A 124 4.42 5.20 29.72
C LEU A 124 5.71 5.58 29.00
N ASP A 125 6.22 4.66 28.21
CA ASP A 125 7.34 4.93 27.32
C ASP A 125 6.95 5.89 26.18
N LEU A 126 7.96 6.58 25.65
CA LEU A 126 7.77 7.53 24.55
C LEU A 126 7.21 6.85 23.30
N ASN A 127 7.62 5.62 23.02
CA ASN A 127 7.23 4.83 21.85
C ASN A 127 5.88 4.10 22.02
N THR A 128 5.01 4.59 22.91
CA THR A 128 3.64 4.10 23.08
C THR A 128 2.61 5.09 22.52
N PHE A 129 1.49 4.58 22.01
CA PHE A 129 0.41 5.42 21.47
C PHE A 129 -0.97 4.91 21.93
N ILE A 130 -1.75 5.80 22.57
CA ILE A 130 -3.11 5.50 23.02
C ILE A 130 -4.04 5.52 21.80
N MET A 131 -4.57 4.35 21.46
CA MET A 131 -5.44 4.13 20.31
C MET A 131 -6.91 4.43 20.63
N GLU A 132 -7.35 4.15 21.87
CA GLU A 132 -8.74 4.34 22.33
C GLU A 132 -8.87 5.46 23.36
N PRO A 133 -8.89 6.74 22.94
CA PRO A 133 -9.04 7.85 23.87
C PRO A 133 -10.44 7.94 24.50
N SER A 134 -11.41 7.14 24.03
CA SER A 134 -12.79 7.06 24.52
C SER A 134 -12.96 6.20 25.77
N LYS A 135 -11.98 5.35 26.12
CA LYS A 135 -12.00 4.50 27.30
C LYS A 135 -11.23 5.17 28.43
N SER A 136 -11.80 5.23 29.64
CA SER A 136 -11.07 5.68 30.85
C SER A 136 -10.32 4.51 31.48
N LEU A 137 -9.22 4.76 32.17
CA LEU A 137 -8.48 3.75 32.94
C LEU A 137 -9.38 3.02 33.94
N GLN A 138 -10.28 3.76 34.59
CA GLN A 138 -11.24 3.19 35.52
C GLN A 138 -12.13 2.17 34.82
N SER A 139 -12.79 2.55 33.72
CA SER A 139 -13.69 1.64 32.97
C SER A 139 -12.97 0.48 32.30
N HIS A 140 -11.70 0.67 31.92
CA HIS A 140 -10.94 -0.30 31.13
C HIS A 140 -10.22 -1.33 32.00
N ILE A 141 -9.79 -0.93 33.21
CA ILE A 141 -8.93 -1.72 34.09
C ILE A 141 -9.45 -1.73 35.53
N PHE A 142 -9.54 -0.57 36.18
CA PHE A 142 -9.59 -0.53 37.65
C PHE A 142 -10.97 -0.76 38.28
N SER A 143 -12.08 -0.50 37.57
CA SER A 143 -13.42 -0.73 38.11
C SER A 143 -13.75 -2.22 38.24
N ASP A 144 -13.07 -3.06 37.46
CA ASP A 144 -13.24 -4.51 37.44
C ASP A 144 -11.88 -5.22 37.48
N LEU A 145 -11.02 -4.79 38.42
CA LEU A 145 -9.63 -5.22 38.46
C LEU A 145 -9.51 -6.75 38.58
N SER A 146 -10.37 -7.41 39.37
CA SER A 146 -10.37 -8.86 39.60
C SER A 146 -10.49 -9.69 38.32
N HIS A 147 -11.31 -9.26 37.37
CA HIS A 147 -11.51 -9.97 36.11
C HIS A 147 -10.51 -9.57 35.03
N ASN A 148 -9.80 -8.47 35.27
CA ASN A 148 -8.89 -7.88 34.30
C ASN A 148 -7.45 -8.37 34.47
N VAL A 149 -7.06 -8.73 35.69
CA VAL A 149 -5.70 -9.14 36.04
C VAL A 149 -5.63 -10.61 36.45
N TYR A 150 -4.43 -11.15 36.42
CA TYR A 150 -4.10 -12.46 36.96
C TYR A 150 -2.82 -12.38 37.78
N ARG A 151 -2.70 -13.19 38.83
CA ARG A 151 -1.51 -13.20 39.71
C ARG A 151 -0.68 -14.47 39.55
N ASP A 152 -1.34 -15.58 39.20
CA ASP A 152 -0.66 -16.83 38.97
C ASP A 152 0.16 -16.76 37.67
N ILE A 153 1.48 -16.66 37.83
CA ILE A 153 2.42 -16.62 36.70
C ILE A 153 2.32 -17.88 35.84
N ASN A 154 1.83 -19.01 36.36
CA ASN A 154 1.69 -20.24 35.57
C ASN A 154 0.66 -20.13 34.43
N ILE A 155 -0.23 -19.13 34.47
CA ILE A 155 -1.20 -18.88 33.39
C ILE A 155 -0.47 -18.49 32.09
N TYR A 156 0.57 -17.66 32.21
CA TYR A 156 1.43 -17.29 31.10
C TYR A 156 2.84 -17.02 31.62
N ASN A 157 3.75 -17.91 31.26
CA ASN A 157 5.09 -17.97 31.84
C ASN A 157 6.16 -18.15 30.74
N PRO A 158 6.38 -17.14 29.88
CA PRO A 158 7.40 -17.21 28.83
C PRO A 158 8.80 -17.47 29.41
N LEU A 159 9.08 -16.92 30.60
CA LEU A 159 10.35 -17.03 31.33
C LEU A 159 10.57 -18.38 32.02
N LYS A 160 9.55 -19.25 32.05
CA LYS A 160 9.59 -20.55 32.76
C LYS A 160 10.00 -20.41 34.24
N VAL A 161 9.57 -19.33 34.89
CA VAL A 161 9.79 -19.11 36.33
C VAL A 161 9.11 -20.22 37.10
N GLN A 162 9.83 -20.87 38.01
CA GLN A 162 9.24 -21.95 38.82
C GLN A 162 8.26 -21.34 39.84
N HIS A 163 7.00 -21.78 39.78
CA HIS A 163 5.95 -21.35 40.71
C HIS A 163 4.97 -22.49 41.05
N PRO A 164 4.61 -22.75 42.32
CA PRO A 164 5.05 -22.05 43.54
C PRO A 164 6.56 -22.19 43.78
N PRO A 165 7.18 -21.21 44.48
CA PRO A 165 8.59 -21.27 44.79
C PRO A 165 8.91 -22.53 45.60
N ASN A 166 10.00 -23.21 45.23
CA ASN A 166 10.47 -24.34 45.98
C ASN A 166 11.28 -23.83 47.19
N GLY A 167 10.63 -23.71 48.35
CA GLY A 167 11.24 -23.25 49.60
C GLY A 167 12.08 -24.32 50.32
N THR A 168 12.49 -25.38 49.63
CA THR A 168 13.14 -26.54 50.25
C THR A 168 14.62 -26.29 50.51
N SER A 169 15.00 -26.16 51.78
CA SER A 169 16.34 -26.54 52.21
C SER A 169 16.39 -28.07 52.21
N ALA A 170 17.42 -28.66 51.60
CA ALA A 170 17.60 -30.11 51.55
C ALA A 170 17.48 -30.74 52.96
N SER A 171 16.39 -31.50 53.15
CA SER A 171 15.97 -32.34 54.28
C SER A 171 15.76 -31.70 55.67
N GLY A 172 14.59 -31.96 56.27
CA GLY A 172 14.30 -31.75 57.69
C GLY A 172 13.03 -30.94 57.99
N SER A 173 12.84 -30.55 59.26
CA SER A 173 11.71 -29.75 59.76
C SER A 173 11.59 -28.33 59.19
N PHE A 174 12.52 -27.93 58.32
CA PHE A 174 12.56 -26.65 57.61
C PHE A 174 12.38 -26.83 56.09
N GLU A 175 11.70 -27.91 55.67
CA GLU A 175 11.37 -28.22 54.27
C GLU A 175 10.68 -27.07 53.53
N ASN A 176 10.16 -26.06 54.23
CA ASN A 176 9.71 -24.82 53.61
C ASN A 176 9.91 -23.62 54.55
N TYR A 177 10.90 -22.77 54.26
CA TYR A 177 11.13 -21.54 55.03
C TYR A 177 10.21 -20.38 54.61
N LEU A 178 9.38 -20.57 53.57
CA LEU A 178 8.45 -19.56 53.09
C LEU A 178 7.13 -19.64 53.85
N ASP A 179 6.55 -18.48 54.13
CA ASP A 179 5.21 -18.39 54.68
C ASP A 179 4.13 -18.84 53.66
N PRO A 180 2.92 -19.18 54.11
CA PRO A 180 1.84 -19.63 53.22
C PRO A 180 1.44 -18.64 52.13
N GLU A 181 1.59 -17.33 52.36
CA GLU A 181 1.25 -16.28 51.40
C GLU A 181 2.29 -16.22 50.27
N SER A 182 3.57 -16.24 50.62
CA SER A 182 4.70 -16.27 49.70
C SER A 182 4.75 -17.55 48.84
N LEU A 183 4.16 -18.64 49.33
CA LEU A 183 4.00 -19.90 48.58
C LEU A 183 2.80 -19.90 47.64
N SER A 184 1.80 -19.06 47.91
CA SER A 184 0.57 -19.03 47.14
C SER A 184 0.81 -18.50 45.72
N PRO A 185 0.29 -19.17 44.66
CA PRO A 185 0.24 -18.64 43.28
C PRO A 185 -0.40 -17.26 43.16
N VAL A 186 -1.19 -16.91 44.15
CA VAL A 186 -2.15 -15.83 44.10
C VAL A 186 -1.94 -14.88 45.28
N GLY A 187 -0.90 -15.10 46.10
CA GLY A 187 -0.68 -14.41 47.36
C GLY A 187 -1.85 -14.59 48.32
N ASP A 188 -2.25 -13.50 48.97
CA ASP A 188 -3.43 -13.39 49.84
C ASP A 188 -4.78 -13.45 49.11
N GLY A 189 -4.80 -13.38 47.78
CA GLY A 189 -6.01 -13.36 46.95
C GLY A 189 -6.84 -12.06 47.06
N THR A 190 -6.32 -11.01 47.72
CA THR A 190 -7.02 -9.73 47.81
C THR A 190 -6.58 -8.78 46.69
N LEU A 191 -7.48 -7.88 46.27
CA LEU A 191 -7.15 -6.85 45.28
C LEU A 191 -6.40 -5.67 45.88
N GLU A 192 -6.55 -5.44 47.19
CA GLU A 192 -5.95 -4.30 47.88
C GLU A 192 -4.43 -4.44 47.99
N SER A 193 -3.93 -5.68 48.07
CA SER A 193 -2.51 -6.02 48.08
C SER A 193 -1.82 -5.83 46.73
N ILE A 194 -2.56 -5.64 45.63
CA ILE A 194 -1.96 -5.37 44.31
C ILE A 194 -1.36 -3.96 44.32
N ASN A 195 -0.04 -3.89 44.20
CA ASN A 195 0.72 -2.64 44.21
C ASN A 195 1.41 -2.34 42.87
N LEU A 196 1.73 -3.37 42.08
CA LEU A 196 2.35 -3.23 40.77
C LEU A 196 1.56 -4.04 39.75
N VAL A 197 1.14 -3.38 38.67
CA VAL A 197 0.40 -4.02 37.56
C VAL A 197 1.17 -3.82 36.27
N LEU A 198 1.63 -4.91 35.66
CA LEU A 198 2.41 -4.90 34.43
C LEU A 198 1.90 -5.96 33.46
N SER A 199 2.48 -6.04 32.26
CA SER A 199 2.09 -7.05 31.27
C SER A 199 3.27 -7.95 30.93
N GLN A 200 2.96 -9.12 30.35
CA GLN A 200 3.98 -10.06 29.88
C GLN A 200 3.91 -10.19 28.35
N ASP A 201 5.07 -10.17 27.69
CA ASP A 201 5.22 -10.39 26.24
C ASP A 201 5.92 -11.73 25.94
N CYS A 202 6.45 -11.94 24.73
CA CYS A 202 7.16 -13.20 24.40
C CYS A 202 8.47 -13.39 25.17
N GLY A 203 9.10 -12.30 25.63
CA GLY A 203 10.38 -12.33 26.32
C GLY A 203 10.23 -12.42 27.84
N GLY A 204 9.15 -11.88 28.39
CA GLY A 204 8.99 -11.80 29.84
C GLY A 204 8.17 -10.59 30.26
N PHE A 205 8.65 -9.86 31.26
CA PHE A 205 7.97 -8.69 31.80
C PHE A 205 8.14 -7.48 30.89
N ASN A 206 7.05 -6.78 30.63
CA ASN A 206 7.07 -5.59 29.81
C ASN A 206 6.84 -4.32 30.64
N LEU A 207 7.83 -3.42 30.62
CA LEU A 207 7.82 -2.15 31.35
C LEU A 207 7.63 -0.92 30.46
N GLY A 208 7.11 -1.09 29.25
CA GLY A 208 6.71 0.01 28.37
C GLY A 208 5.43 0.71 28.81
N SER A 209 4.56 -0.01 29.53
CA SER A 209 3.30 0.50 30.10
C SER A 209 2.96 -0.30 31.35
N PHE A 210 3.08 0.32 32.53
CA PHE A 210 2.80 -0.36 33.80
C PHE A 210 2.34 0.62 34.88
N PHE A 211 1.63 0.11 35.89
CA PHE A 211 1.04 0.89 36.97
C PHE A 211 1.69 0.57 38.30
N VAL A 212 2.05 1.61 39.06
CA VAL A 212 2.50 1.51 40.45
C VAL A 212 1.50 2.20 41.36
N LYS A 213 1.01 1.50 42.37
CA LYS A 213 0.17 2.04 43.43
C LYS A 213 1.05 2.70 44.49
N ARG A 214 0.61 3.82 45.06
CA ARG A 214 1.23 4.38 46.26
C ARG A 214 0.99 3.45 47.44
N SER A 215 2.05 2.89 47.99
CA SER A 215 2.00 2.11 49.22
C SER A 215 3.40 1.99 49.83
N GLN A 216 3.45 1.60 51.11
CA GLN A 216 4.70 1.31 51.79
C GLN A 216 5.50 0.20 51.08
N TRP A 217 4.80 -0.79 50.50
CA TRP A 217 5.43 -1.83 49.70
C TRP A 217 6.13 -1.25 48.47
N SER A 218 5.48 -0.33 47.75
CA SER A 218 6.06 0.28 46.54
C SER A 218 7.31 1.10 46.87
N ASP A 219 7.35 1.79 48.02
CA ASP A 219 8.54 2.52 48.45
C ASP A 219 9.75 1.58 48.62
N TYR A 220 9.56 0.47 49.35
CA TYR A 220 10.60 -0.54 49.57
C TYR A 220 11.00 -1.28 48.30
N MET A 221 10.03 -1.66 47.47
CA MET A 221 10.30 -2.34 46.22
C MET A 221 11.10 -1.44 45.27
N LEU A 222 10.76 -0.15 45.16
CA LEU A 222 11.53 0.81 44.37
C LEU A 222 12.95 1.02 44.92
N ASP A 223 13.15 0.97 46.25
CA ASP A 223 14.50 1.05 46.84
C ASP A 223 15.35 -0.15 46.45
N MET A 224 14.76 -1.36 46.53
CA MET A 224 15.45 -2.59 46.14
C MET A 224 15.73 -2.62 44.63
N TRP A 225 14.80 -2.17 43.80
CA TRP A 225 14.96 -2.18 42.34
C TRP A 225 16.01 -1.18 41.86
N TRP A 226 16.20 -0.07 42.57
CA TRP A 226 17.23 0.93 42.30
C TRP A 226 18.53 0.70 43.10
N ASP A 227 18.72 -0.48 43.68
CA ASP A 227 19.95 -0.79 44.41
C ASP A 227 21.17 -0.80 43.46
N PRO A 228 22.33 -0.21 43.86
CA PRO A 228 23.55 -0.21 43.06
C PRO A 228 24.02 -1.60 42.59
N VAL A 229 23.72 -2.65 43.34
CA VAL A 229 24.01 -4.03 42.89
C VAL A 229 23.30 -4.33 41.57
N PHE A 230 22.06 -3.88 41.39
CA PHE A 230 21.30 -4.12 40.16
C PHE A 230 21.77 -3.24 39.02
N TYR A 231 21.75 -1.91 39.19
CA TYR A 231 21.98 -0.99 38.07
C TYR A 231 23.47 -0.72 37.78
N GLU A 232 24.38 -0.94 38.73
CA GLU A 232 25.82 -0.62 38.57
C GLU A 232 26.68 -1.88 38.54
N GLN A 233 26.46 -2.89 39.38
CA GLN A 233 27.34 -4.06 39.41
C GLN A 233 26.91 -5.15 38.43
N ARG A 234 25.60 -5.34 38.26
CA ARG A 234 25.03 -6.40 37.41
C ARG A 234 24.52 -5.92 36.06
N HIS A 235 24.71 -4.65 35.69
CA HIS A 235 24.24 -4.11 34.40
C HIS A 235 24.71 -4.90 33.18
N MET A 236 25.90 -5.50 33.24
CA MET A 236 26.42 -6.37 32.17
C MET A 236 25.69 -7.72 32.05
N GLN A 237 24.92 -8.11 33.07
CA GLN A 237 24.10 -9.34 33.06
C GLN A 237 22.68 -9.08 32.56
N TRP A 238 22.23 -7.82 32.58
CA TRP A 238 20.88 -7.42 32.21
C TRP A 238 20.85 -6.93 30.76
N GLU A 239 20.45 -7.79 29.83
CA GLU A 239 20.28 -7.43 28.42
C GLU A 239 19.15 -6.38 28.26
N HIS A 240 18.04 -6.56 28.99
CA HIS A 240 16.91 -5.64 29.03
C HIS A 240 16.88 -4.77 30.30
N LYS A 241 18.06 -4.51 30.88
CA LYS A 241 18.26 -3.51 31.94
C LYS A 241 17.32 -3.70 33.14
N GLU A 242 16.46 -2.73 33.43
CA GLU A 242 15.58 -2.74 34.60
C GLU A 242 14.49 -3.82 34.52
N GLN A 243 14.13 -4.27 33.30
CA GLN A 243 13.17 -5.36 33.09
C GLN A 243 13.72 -6.67 33.65
N ASP A 244 14.90 -7.08 33.21
CA ASP A 244 15.55 -8.32 33.68
C ASP A 244 15.81 -8.27 35.19
N ALA A 245 16.15 -7.10 35.73
CA ALA A 245 16.33 -6.94 37.17
C ALA A 245 15.03 -7.12 37.95
N LEU A 246 13.89 -6.64 37.43
CA LEU A 246 12.59 -6.89 38.03
C LEU A 246 12.21 -8.38 37.96
N GLU A 247 12.52 -9.05 36.84
CA GLU A 247 12.31 -10.49 36.69
C GLU A 247 13.16 -11.29 37.67
N TYR A 248 14.41 -10.87 37.89
CA TYR A 248 15.29 -11.45 38.90
C TYR A 248 14.72 -11.26 40.29
N LEU A 249 14.25 -10.06 40.63
CA LEU A 249 13.61 -9.76 41.90
C LEU A 249 12.35 -10.61 42.09
N TYR A 250 11.47 -10.68 41.10
CA TYR A 250 10.28 -11.52 41.13
C TYR A 250 10.62 -13.01 41.33
N THR A 251 11.67 -13.49 40.67
CA THR A 251 12.09 -14.89 40.73
C THR A 251 12.69 -15.23 42.10
N ASN A 252 13.51 -14.34 42.67
CA ASN A 252 14.33 -14.65 43.85
C ASN A 252 13.78 -14.09 45.16
N GLN A 253 12.83 -13.15 45.13
CA GLN A 253 12.27 -12.50 46.33
C GLN A 253 10.78 -12.85 46.49
N PRO A 254 10.44 -13.86 47.31
CA PRO A 254 9.08 -14.38 47.41
C PRO A 254 8.03 -13.33 47.84
N TRP A 255 8.41 -12.40 48.72
CA TRP A 255 7.53 -11.33 49.21
C TRP A 255 7.10 -10.33 48.14
N ILE A 256 7.75 -10.31 46.96
CA ILE A 256 7.40 -9.40 45.86
C ILE A 256 6.18 -9.92 45.08
N ARG A 257 6.02 -11.25 44.96
CA ARG A 257 5.00 -11.86 44.08
C ARG A 257 3.56 -11.58 44.49
N PRO A 258 3.18 -11.67 45.79
CA PRO A 258 1.84 -11.34 46.24
C PRO A 258 1.41 -9.90 45.96
N HIS A 259 2.29 -9.01 45.54
CA HIS A 259 1.96 -7.61 45.29
C HIS A 259 1.97 -7.24 43.80
N ILE A 260 2.29 -8.20 42.93
CA ILE A 260 2.31 -8.03 41.48
C ILE A 260 1.09 -8.70 40.86
N ALA A 261 0.50 -8.05 39.87
CA ALA A 261 -0.53 -8.63 39.04
C ALA A 261 -0.25 -8.33 37.56
N PHE A 262 -0.67 -9.25 36.71
CA PHE A 262 -0.41 -9.20 35.28
C PHE A 262 -1.68 -8.86 34.51
N LEU A 263 -1.54 -7.95 33.56
CA LEU A 263 -2.54 -7.67 32.54
C LEU A 263 -2.18 -8.40 31.24
N PRO A 264 -3.17 -8.92 30.50
CA PRO A 264 -2.95 -9.35 29.12
C PRO A 264 -2.31 -8.21 28.30
N GLN A 265 -1.23 -8.50 27.57
CA GLN A 265 -0.42 -7.50 26.84
C GLN A 265 -1.29 -6.57 25.98
N ARG A 266 -2.23 -7.13 25.21
CA ARG A 266 -3.14 -6.39 24.33
C ARG A 266 -4.02 -5.35 25.03
N LYS A 267 -4.21 -5.43 26.36
CA LYS A 267 -5.00 -4.44 27.09
C LYS A 267 -4.33 -3.10 27.27
N ILE A 268 -3.02 -3.06 27.47
CA ILE A 268 -2.34 -1.81 27.83
C ILE A 268 -1.02 -1.60 27.09
N ASN A 269 -0.56 -2.59 26.33
CA ASN A 269 0.81 -2.66 25.82
C ASN A 269 0.92 -3.49 24.53
N ALA A 270 -0.13 -3.51 23.69
CA ALA A 270 -0.17 -4.35 22.49
C ALA A 270 1.00 -4.03 21.55
N PHE A 271 1.60 -5.03 20.93
CA PHE A 271 2.70 -4.84 20.00
C PHE A 271 2.24 -4.64 18.56
N PRO A 272 2.94 -3.84 17.76
CA PRO A 272 2.75 -3.80 16.32
C PRO A 272 3.17 -5.14 15.67
N ASN A 273 2.60 -5.46 14.52
CA ASN A 273 2.98 -6.63 13.74
C ASN A 273 4.50 -6.60 13.44
N GLY A 274 5.16 -7.74 13.61
CA GLY A 274 6.61 -7.88 13.42
C GLY A 274 7.44 -7.61 14.69
N ALA A 275 6.83 -7.14 15.78
CA ALA A 275 7.44 -7.32 17.10
C ALA A 275 7.17 -8.74 17.56
N CYS A 276 8.17 -9.45 18.12
CA CYS A 276 7.87 -10.63 18.94
C CYS A 276 7.17 -11.77 18.15
N GLY A 277 7.56 -11.93 16.87
CA GLY A 277 7.04 -12.94 15.95
C GLY A 277 5.98 -12.41 14.97
N ASP A 278 5.30 -13.34 14.30
CA ASP A 278 4.20 -13.04 13.38
C ASP A 278 2.85 -12.99 14.10
N ASP A 279 1.96 -12.13 13.64
CA ASP A 279 0.57 -12.03 14.11
C ASP A 279 -0.20 -13.32 13.81
N ARG A 280 -0.71 -13.98 14.86
CA ARG A 280 -1.49 -15.23 14.73
C ARG A 280 -2.92 -14.99 14.22
N GLY A 281 -3.35 -13.74 14.15
CA GLY A 281 -4.69 -13.34 13.74
C GLY A 281 -5.76 -13.64 14.79
N LEU A 282 -6.96 -13.13 14.52
CA LEU A 282 -8.13 -13.36 15.36
C LEU A 282 -8.91 -14.60 14.91
N PRO A 283 -9.53 -15.34 15.84
CA PRO A 283 -10.47 -16.40 15.50
C PRO A 283 -11.67 -15.83 14.73
N PRO A 284 -12.38 -16.65 13.92
CA PRO A 284 -13.48 -16.18 13.06
C PRO A 284 -14.61 -15.46 13.81
N GLU A 285 -14.87 -15.85 15.05
CA GLU A 285 -15.92 -15.27 15.88
C GLU A 285 -15.51 -13.99 16.64
N GLY A 286 -14.26 -13.56 16.47
CA GLY A 286 -13.65 -12.50 17.28
C GLY A 286 -13.37 -12.93 18.71
N CYS A 287 -12.83 -12.02 19.50
CA CYS A 287 -12.46 -12.27 20.90
C CYS A 287 -13.68 -12.14 21.84
N LYS A 288 -14.70 -13.00 21.70
CA LYS A 288 -15.89 -12.99 22.58
C LYS A 288 -15.48 -13.24 24.04
N ASN A 289 -15.66 -12.24 24.91
CA ASN A 289 -15.29 -12.27 26.35
C ASN A 289 -13.82 -12.68 26.63
N SER A 290 -12.92 -12.42 25.68
CA SER A 290 -11.55 -12.98 25.66
C SER A 290 -10.66 -12.65 26.86
N LEU A 291 -11.01 -11.66 27.68
CA LEU A 291 -10.17 -11.25 28.82
C LEU A 291 -10.55 -11.97 30.11
N THR A 292 -11.80 -12.44 30.24
CA THR A 292 -12.26 -13.32 31.33
C THR A 292 -12.10 -14.79 30.98
N THR A 293 -12.30 -15.19 29.71
CA THR A 293 -12.10 -16.58 29.26
C THR A 293 -10.61 -16.94 29.04
N GLY A 294 -9.75 -15.93 28.88
CA GLY A 294 -8.32 -16.09 28.57
C GLY A 294 -7.44 -16.54 29.74
N LEU A 295 -7.97 -16.51 30.96
CA LEU A 295 -7.30 -16.95 32.19
C LEU A 295 -7.06 -18.47 32.26
N GLN A 296 -7.78 -19.26 31.46
CA GLN A 296 -7.67 -20.73 31.46
C GLN A 296 -7.16 -21.31 30.15
N GLY A 297 -6.97 -20.49 29.10
CA GLY A 297 -6.85 -20.99 27.73
C GLY A 297 -8.15 -21.70 27.31
N GLY A 298 -8.67 -21.41 26.13
CA GLY A 298 -9.73 -22.26 25.59
C GLY A 298 -9.26 -23.72 25.54
N PRO A 299 -10.12 -24.72 25.79
CA PRO A 299 -9.73 -26.14 25.85
C PRO A 299 -9.25 -26.71 24.50
N ARG A 300 -9.22 -25.93 23.41
CA ARG A 300 -8.86 -26.40 22.07
C ARG A 300 -7.78 -25.53 21.42
N ALA A 301 -6.93 -26.17 20.61
CA ALA A 301 -5.81 -25.52 19.93
C ALA A 301 -6.22 -24.40 18.95
N GLU A 302 -7.48 -24.40 18.54
CA GLU A 302 -8.14 -23.41 17.67
C GLU A 302 -8.49 -22.07 18.36
N ASP A 303 -8.40 -21.99 19.70
CA ASP A 303 -8.54 -20.73 20.46
C ASP A 303 -7.18 -20.01 20.67
N ARG A 304 -6.08 -20.54 20.12
CA ARG A 304 -4.71 -20.01 20.26
C ARG A 304 -4.34 -18.90 19.25
N GLY A 305 -5.32 -18.12 18.81
CA GLY A 305 -5.07 -16.89 18.04
C GLY A 305 -4.47 -15.78 18.91
N GLU A 306 -4.69 -14.54 18.52
CA GLU A 306 -4.31 -13.36 19.33
C GLU A 306 -5.27 -13.10 20.51
N CYS A 307 -6.23 -13.97 20.80
CA CYS A 307 -7.12 -13.79 21.96
C CYS A 307 -6.48 -14.30 23.27
N GLY A 308 -6.84 -13.68 24.39
CA GLY A 308 -6.45 -14.11 25.74
C GLY A 308 -5.10 -13.55 26.22
N VAL A 309 -4.45 -14.26 27.14
CA VAL A 309 -3.19 -13.83 27.77
C VAL A 309 -1.99 -13.98 26.84
N GLN A 310 -2.03 -14.97 25.93
CA GLN A 310 -0.94 -15.21 24.98
C GLN A 310 -0.97 -14.26 23.78
N GLY A 311 -2.08 -13.57 23.54
CA GLY A 311 -2.21 -12.59 22.47
C GLY A 311 -1.44 -11.33 22.80
N ILE A 312 -0.56 -10.90 21.90
CA ILE A 312 0.36 -9.79 22.12
C ILE A 312 0.24 -8.70 21.06
N HIS A 313 -0.23 -9.03 19.85
CA HIS A 313 -0.26 -8.09 18.73
C HIS A 313 -1.52 -7.21 18.74
N TYR A 314 -1.38 -5.98 18.26
CA TYR A 314 -2.46 -5.02 18.17
C TYR A 314 -3.52 -5.47 17.15
N GLN A 315 -4.76 -5.57 17.60
CA GLN A 315 -5.88 -5.96 16.75
C GLN A 315 -6.86 -4.81 16.54
N GLN A 316 -6.91 -4.33 15.30
CA GLN A 316 -7.80 -3.24 14.90
C GLN A 316 -9.29 -3.57 15.11
N LYS A 317 -9.70 -4.82 14.84
CA LYS A 317 -11.10 -5.26 14.95
C LYS A 317 -11.61 -5.21 16.40
N GLU A 318 -10.74 -5.56 17.35
CA GLU A 318 -11.06 -5.59 18.78
C GLU A 318 -10.87 -4.24 19.48
N ARG A 319 -10.36 -3.22 18.75
CA ARG A 319 -10.15 -1.86 19.28
C ARG A 319 -9.29 -1.90 20.54
N ASP A 320 -8.11 -2.51 20.41
CA ASP A 320 -7.10 -2.55 21.47
C ASP A 320 -6.73 -1.14 21.92
N PHE A 321 -6.53 -0.98 23.22
CA PHE A 321 -6.51 0.33 23.86
C PHE A 321 -5.28 1.18 23.52
N MET A 322 -4.12 0.53 23.42
CA MET A 322 -2.82 1.15 23.19
C MET A 322 -1.94 0.22 22.36
N VAL A 323 -1.05 0.80 21.57
CA VAL A 323 0.07 0.11 20.94
C VAL A 323 1.40 0.58 21.54
N SER A 324 2.33 -0.34 21.71
CA SER A 324 3.69 -0.14 22.20
C SER A 324 4.65 -0.62 21.13
N MET A 325 5.38 0.31 20.53
CA MET A 325 6.37 0.00 19.50
C MET A 325 7.69 -0.41 20.17
N ALA A 326 7.65 -1.40 21.05
CA ALA A 326 8.87 -1.97 21.60
C ALA A 326 9.76 -2.51 20.46
N GLY A 327 11.08 -2.39 20.62
CA GLY A 327 12.03 -2.80 19.60
C GLY A 327 12.48 -1.68 18.64
N CYS A 328 12.12 -0.42 18.85
CA CYS A 328 12.59 0.71 18.03
C CYS A 328 14.11 0.83 17.97
N GLU A 329 14.76 0.57 19.09
CA GLU A 329 16.21 0.66 19.24
C GLU A 329 16.93 -0.49 18.52
N TRP A 330 16.18 -1.50 18.07
CA TRP A 330 16.68 -2.74 17.45
C TRP A 330 16.44 -2.78 15.93
N GLY A 331 16.45 -1.62 15.27
CA GLY A 331 16.44 -1.51 13.80
C GLY A 331 15.06 -1.45 13.15
N ARG A 332 13.99 -1.21 13.91
CA ARG A 332 12.63 -1.03 13.39
C ARG A 332 12.31 0.42 13.03
N ASP A 333 11.49 0.65 11.99
CA ASP A 333 11.02 1.99 11.64
C ASP A 333 9.82 2.44 12.50
N CYS A 334 10.11 2.74 13.76
CA CYS A 334 9.07 3.19 14.69
C CYS A 334 8.45 4.54 14.33
N TRP A 335 9.13 5.38 13.56
CA TRP A 335 8.56 6.64 13.12
C TRP A 335 7.42 6.39 12.12
N GLY A 336 7.66 5.53 11.12
CA GLY A 336 6.64 5.09 10.18
C GLY A 336 5.49 4.36 10.87
N GLU A 337 5.78 3.47 11.81
CA GLU A 337 4.77 2.76 12.60
C GLU A 337 3.91 3.74 13.43
N MET A 338 4.53 4.64 14.19
CA MET A 338 3.82 5.66 14.99
C MET A 338 2.92 6.53 14.10
N TYR A 339 3.41 6.93 12.93
CA TYR A 339 2.64 7.69 11.95
C TYR A 339 1.41 6.90 11.49
N ASN A 340 1.57 5.63 11.14
CA ASN A 340 0.49 4.74 10.70
C ASN A 340 -0.56 4.53 11.80
N PHE A 341 -0.14 4.26 13.04
CA PHE A 341 -1.06 4.11 14.18
C PHE A 341 -1.77 5.41 14.53
N ARG A 342 -1.10 6.55 14.39
CA ARG A 342 -1.73 7.86 14.55
C ARG A 342 -2.83 8.10 13.52
N GLU A 343 -2.57 7.83 12.24
CA GLU A 343 -3.60 7.92 11.20
C GLU A 343 -4.76 6.94 11.43
N LEU A 344 -4.42 5.71 11.81
CA LEU A 344 -5.39 4.68 12.15
C LEU A 344 -6.28 5.12 13.32
N SER A 345 -5.69 5.60 14.42
CA SER A 345 -6.42 6.11 15.58
C SER A 345 -7.32 7.28 15.19
N ASN A 346 -6.84 8.21 14.35
CA ASN A 346 -7.66 9.33 13.86
C ASN A 346 -8.84 8.83 13.03
N ARG A 347 -8.65 7.83 12.16
CA ARG A 347 -9.72 7.21 11.36
C ARG A 347 -10.75 6.47 12.22
N LEU A 348 -10.26 5.72 13.20
CA LEU A 348 -11.06 4.90 14.11
C LEU A 348 -11.89 5.74 15.10
N ASN A 349 -11.38 6.90 15.50
CA ASN A 349 -12.01 7.77 16.50
C ASN A 349 -12.68 9.02 15.91
N ARG A 350 -12.98 9.03 14.59
CA ARG A 350 -13.75 10.10 13.97
C ARG A 350 -15.12 10.25 14.62
N SER A 351 -15.48 11.50 14.89
CA SER A 351 -16.82 11.84 15.38
C SER A 351 -17.89 11.50 14.32
N ALA A 352 -19.13 11.26 14.77
CA ALA A 352 -20.25 11.05 13.84
C ALA A 352 -20.45 12.21 12.87
N TRP A 353 -20.15 13.43 13.32
CA TRP A 353 -20.21 14.65 12.50
C TRP A 353 -19.13 14.71 11.43
N GLU A 354 -17.90 14.30 11.73
CA GLU A 354 -16.83 14.19 10.73
C GLU A 354 -17.17 13.15 9.67
N LYS A 355 -17.69 11.98 10.08
CA LYS A 355 -18.14 10.95 9.14
C LYS A 355 -19.26 11.46 8.22
N PHE A 356 -20.18 12.26 8.76
CA PHE A 356 -21.25 12.89 7.98
C PHE A 356 -20.72 13.93 6.99
N LYS A 357 -19.75 14.76 7.40
CA LYS A 357 -19.09 15.73 6.52
C LYS A 357 -18.36 15.05 5.35
N ASP A 358 -17.61 13.98 5.64
CA ASP A 358 -16.91 13.20 4.62
C ASP A 358 -17.91 12.60 3.62
N TRP A 359 -19.01 12.00 4.11
CA TRP A 359 -20.07 11.48 3.25
C TRP A 359 -20.67 12.54 2.32
N LEU A 360 -20.90 13.76 2.83
CA LEU A 360 -21.37 14.88 2.00
C LEU A 360 -20.33 15.29 0.95
N TRP A 361 -19.06 15.38 1.33
CA TRP A 361 -17.98 15.78 0.43
C TRP A 361 -17.73 14.74 -0.67
N ASP A 362 -17.74 13.45 -0.30
CA ASP A 362 -17.65 12.32 -1.23
C ASP A 362 -18.84 12.31 -2.18
N SER A 363 -20.06 12.51 -1.69
CA SER A 363 -21.25 12.59 -2.53
C SER A 363 -21.15 13.71 -3.59
N TRP A 364 -20.59 14.86 -3.22
CA TRP A 364 -20.35 15.96 -4.13
C TRP A 364 -19.23 15.66 -5.14
N HIS A 365 -18.09 15.13 -4.68
CA HIS A 365 -16.97 14.73 -5.55
C HIS A 365 -17.35 13.65 -6.56
N TRP A 366 -18.16 12.67 -6.16
CA TRP A 366 -18.66 11.64 -7.09
C TRP A 366 -19.53 12.21 -8.21
N ARG A 367 -20.23 13.33 -7.96
CA ARG A 367 -20.99 14.03 -9.01
C ARG A 367 -20.05 14.73 -9.99
N GLU A 368 -19.00 15.37 -9.50
CA GLU A 368 -18.00 16.03 -10.35
C GLU A 368 -17.23 15.03 -11.21
N VAL A 369 -16.75 13.93 -10.61
CA VAL A 369 -16.03 12.86 -11.32
C VAL A 369 -16.91 12.21 -12.38
N ARG A 370 -18.22 12.02 -12.13
CA ARG A 370 -19.16 11.52 -13.15
C ARG A 370 -19.30 12.50 -14.30
N ALA A 371 -19.45 13.80 -14.02
CA ALA A 371 -19.55 14.82 -15.06
C ALA A 371 -18.28 14.89 -15.93
N GLU A 372 -17.10 14.78 -15.32
CA GLU A 372 -15.83 14.76 -16.06
C GLU A 372 -15.66 13.50 -16.92
N LYS A 373 -16.06 12.32 -16.39
CA LYS A 373 -16.07 11.07 -17.15
C LYS A 373 -17.03 11.13 -18.34
N GLU A 374 -18.23 11.66 -18.15
CA GLU A 374 -19.20 11.86 -19.24
C GLU A 374 -18.64 12.80 -20.32
N LYS A 375 -17.97 13.89 -19.91
CA LYS A 375 -17.32 14.82 -20.85
C LYS A 375 -16.21 14.14 -21.66
N LYS A 376 -15.32 13.39 -21.02
CA LYS A 376 -14.25 12.62 -21.70
C LYS A 376 -14.81 11.55 -22.64
N MET A 377 -15.90 10.88 -22.26
CA MET A 377 -16.57 9.92 -23.15
C MET A 377 -17.16 10.61 -24.39
N LYS A 378 -17.78 11.79 -24.23
CA LYS A 378 -18.29 12.58 -25.37
C LYS A 378 -17.16 13.05 -26.29
N GLU A 379 -16.07 13.58 -25.75
CA GLU A 379 -14.90 14.00 -26.54
C GLU A 379 -14.26 12.83 -27.30
N LYS A 380 -14.18 11.65 -26.66
CA LYS A 380 -13.68 10.43 -27.30
C LYS A 380 -14.59 9.97 -28.44
N ALA A 381 -15.91 9.95 -28.22
CA ALA A 381 -16.88 9.59 -29.24
C ALA A 381 -16.84 10.56 -30.44
N GLU A 382 -16.70 11.86 -30.19
CA GLU A 382 -16.57 12.86 -31.25
C GLU A 382 -15.28 12.68 -32.06
N LYS A 383 -14.17 12.32 -31.40
CA LYS A 383 -12.90 12.04 -32.07
C LYS A 383 -12.97 10.77 -32.93
N GLU A 384 -13.57 9.70 -32.40
CA GLU A 384 -13.80 8.45 -33.16
C GLU A 384 -14.69 8.70 -34.37
N GLN A 385 -15.72 9.54 -34.23
CA GLN A 385 -16.60 9.91 -35.34
C GLN A 385 -15.86 10.71 -36.42
N LYS A 386 -15.02 11.68 -36.03
CA LYS A 386 -14.17 12.44 -36.98
C LYS A 386 -13.15 11.55 -37.70
N GLU A 387 -12.53 10.61 -37.00
CA GLU A 387 -11.61 9.64 -37.61
C GLU A 387 -12.33 8.70 -38.58
N GLN A 388 -13.57 8.29 -38.29
CA GLN A 388 -14.39 7.50 -39.21
C GLN A 388 -14.77 8.30 -40.47
N GLU A 389 -15.20 9.55 -40.31
CA GLU A 389 -15.50 10.43 -41.44
C GLU A 389 -14.27 10.68 -42.33
N GLU A 390 -13.10 10.89 -41.74
CA GLU A 390 -11.86 11.07 -42.50
C GLU A 390 -11.45 9.78 -43.25
N ARG A 391 -11.61 8.61 -42.65
CA ARG A 391 -11.38 7.32 -43.33
C ARG A 391 -12.33 7.13 -44.51
N GLN A 392 -13.63 7.43 -44.32
CA GLN A 392 -14.61 7.34 -45.40
C GLN A 392 -14.26 8.27 -46.57
N ARG A 393 -13.83 9.51 -46.27
CA ARG A 393 -13.36 10.44 -47.31
C ARG A 393 -12.14 9.94 -48.07
N LYS A 394 -11.15 9.38 -47.37
CA LYS A 394 -9.96 8.80 -48.02
C LYS A 394 -10.31 7.61 -48.90
N GLU A 395 -11.18 6.72 -48.45
CA GLU A 395 -11.66 5.60 -49.27
C GLU A 395 -12.44 6.07 -50.51
N GLU A 396 -13.20 7.15 -50.40
CA GLU A 396 -13.95 7.74 -51.51
C GLU A 396 -13.01 8.41 -52.53
N GLU A 397 -11.99 9.13 -52.05
CA GLU A 397 -10.93 9.71 -52.89
C GLU A 397 -10.11 8.62 -53.62
N GLU A 398 -9.73 7.54 -52.92
CA GLU A 398 -9.02 6.40 -53.54
C GLU A 398 -9.86 5.73 -54.62
N ARG A 399 -11.16 5.51 -54.38
CA ARG A 399 -12.08 4.97 -55.39
C ARG A 399 -12.20 5.89 -56.60
N ALA A 400 -12.30 7.20 -56.39
CA ALA A 400 -12.35 8.17 -57.47
C ALA A 400 -11.04 8.19 -58.30
N GLN A 401 -9.89 8.07 -57.64
CA GLN A 401 -8.59 7.96 -58.32
C GLN A 401 -8.45 6.66 -59.12
N GLU A 402 -8.91 5.53 -58.58
CA GLU A 402 -8.88 4.25 -59.29
C GLU A 402 -9.81 4.28 -60.51
N GLU A 403 -10.99 4.87 -60.39
CA GLU A 403 -11.92 5.04 -61.51
C GLU A 403 -11.33 5.97 -62.60
N ALA A 404 -10.67 7.05 -62.21
CA ALA A 404 -9.99 7.95 -63.13
C ALA A 404 -8.84 7.23 -63.87
N LYS A 405 -8.04 6.42 -63.17
CA LYS A 405 -6.97 5.59 -63.78
C LYS A 405 -7.55 4.60 -64.79
N ARG A 406 -8.64 3.89 -64.44
CA ARG A 406 -9.31 2.96 -65.36
C ARG A 406 -9.83 3.67 -66.61
N LYS A 407 -10.42 4.87 -66.47
CA LYS A 407 -10.87 5.67 -67.62
C LYS A 407 -9.71 6.06 -68.53
N ALA A 408 -8.60 6.53 -67.95
CA ALA A 408 -7.40 6.87 -68.71
C ALA A 408 -6.76 5.66 -69.42
N GLU A 409 -6.74 4.49 -68.79
CA GLU A 409 -6.22 3.25 -69.39
C GLU A 409 -7.07 2.78 -70.58
N VAL A 410 -8.40 2.86 -70.45
CA VAL A 410 -9.33 2.55 -71.57
C VAL A 410 -9.14 3.52 -72.73
N GLU A 411 -8.93 4.82 -72.44
CA GLU A 411 -8.69 5.84 -73.46
C GLU A 411 -7.35 5.64 -74.18
N ALA A 412 -6.28 5.36 -73.44
CA ALA A 412 -4.97 5.02 -74.00
C ALA A 412 -5.01 3.78 -74.89
N ARG A 413 -5.78 2.74 -74.49
CA ARG A 413 -5.95 1.53 -75.30
C ARG A 413 -6.68 1.82 -76.62
N ARG A 414 -7.72 2.66 -76.59
CA ARG A 414 -8.42 3.11 -77.81
C ARG A 414 -7.53 3.93 -78.74
N GLU A 415 -6.62 4.72 -78.18
CA GLU A 415 -5.65 5.49 -78.96
C GLU A 415 -4.58 4.58 -79.60
N GLN A 416 -4.11 3.58 -78.86
CA GLN A 416 -3.19 2.56 -79.37
C GLN A 416 -3.83 1.74 -80.50
N GLU A 417 -5.10 1.35 -80.38
CA GLU A 417 -5.84 0.66 -81.44
C GLU A 417 -6.00 1.52 -82.71
N ARG A 418 -6.27 2.83 -82.57
CA ARG A 418 -6.32 3.77 -83.69
C ARG A 418 -4.98 3.86 -84.42
N GLN A 419 -3.87 3.99 -83.68
CA GLN A 419 -2.53 4.01 -84.27
C GLN A 419 -2.20 2.70 -85.00
N LEU A 420 -2.62 1.56 -84.46
CA LEU A 420 -2.41 0.26 -85.11
C LEU A 420 -3.21 0.14 -86.42
N GLN A 421 -4.44 0.66 -86.45
CA GLN A 421 -5.26 0.72 -87.65
C GLN A 421 -4.65 1.62 -88.73
N GLU A 422 -4.19 2.81 -88.37
CA GLU A 422 -3.52 3.72 -89.31
C GLU A 422 -2.25 3.08 -89.90
N GLN A 423 -1.43 2.42 -89.07
CA GLN A 423 -0.26 1.68 -89.55
C GLN A 423 -0.63 0.51 -90.47
N ALA A 424 -1.74 -0.18 -90.20
CA ALA A 424 -2.22 -1.27 -91.05
C ALA A 424 -2.71 -0.75 -92.40
N GLU A 425 -3.45 0.37 -92.43
CA GLU A 425 -3.88 1.02 -93.67
C GLU A 425 -2.70 1.51 -94.50
N GLU A 426 -1.68 2.10 -93.87
CA GLU A 426 -0.49 2.58 -94.56
C GLU A 426 0.30 1.43 -95.21
N ARG A 427 0.43 0.30 -94.50
CA ARG A 427 1.02 -0.94 -95.03
C ARG A 427 0.21 -1.50 -96.20
N ALA A 428 -1.11 -1.50 -96.13
CA ALA A 428 -1.98 -1.94 -97.22
C ALA A 428 -1.79 -1.07 -98.48
N ARG A 429 -1.73 0.26 -98.31
CA ARG A 429 -1.45 1.19 -99.42
C ARG A 429 -0.06 0.99 -100.01
N ALA A 430 0.96 0.68 -99.19
CA ALA A 430 2.30 0.36 -99.67
C ALA A 430 2.32 -0.93 -100.50
N GLN A 431 1.65 -1.99 -100.04
CA GLN A 431 1.49 -3.25 -100.79
C GLN A 431 0.75 -3.04 -102.11
N GLU A 432 -0.29 -2.20 -102.14
CA GLU A 432 -1.02 -1.89 -103.37
C GLU A 432 -0.13 -1.13 -104.37
N ARG A 433 0.72 -0.20 -103.90
CA ARG A 433 1.71 0.49 -104.74
C ARG A 433 2.76 -0.46 -105.31
N GLU A 434 3.23 -1.44 -104.52
CA GLU A 434 4.14 -2.47 -105.01
C GLU A 434 3.48 -3.36 -106.07
N LYS A 435 2.22 -3.77 -105.85
CA LYS A 435 1.45 -4.56 -106.81
C LYS A 435 1.26 -3.80 -108.14
N LYS A 436 0.88 -2.52 -108.09
CA LYS A 436 0.78 -1.66 -109.29
C LYS A 436 2.12 -1.49 -110.01
N ARG A 437 3.24 -1.38 -109.27
CA ARG A 437 4.59 -1.36 -109.88
C ARG A 437 4.96 -2.69 -110.54
N ALA A 438 4.58 -3.82 -109.94
CA ALA A 438 4.81 -5.15 -110.51
C ALA A 438 3.98 -5.36 -111.78
N GLU A 439 2.71 -4.95 -111.77
CA GLU A 439 1.82 -4.99 -112.94
C GLU A 439 2.33 -4.08 -114.08
N ALA A 440 2.78 -2.86 -113.77
CA ALA A 440 3.37 -1.97 -114.77
C ALA A 440 4.66 -2.55 -115.40
N LYS A 441 5.52 -3.18 -114.59
CA LYS A 441 6.72 -3.89 -115.10
C LYS A 441 6.34 -5.09 -115.98
N ALA A 442 5.30 -5.84 -115.62
CA ALA A 442 4.81 -6.95 -116.44
C ALA A 442 4.24 -6.47 -117.78
N LEU A 443 3.51 -5.36 -117.78
CA LEU A 443 2.94 -4.75 -118.98
C LEU A 443 4.04 -4.23 -119.93
N ALA A 444 5.07 -3.56 -119.39
CA ALA A 444 6.22 -3.11 -120.16
C ALA A 444 7.00 -4.28 -120.79
N LYS A 445 7.16 -5.39 -120.05
CA LYS A 445 7.80 -6.62 -120.56
C LYS A 445 6.97 -7.29 -121.66
N ALA A 446 5.64 -7.22 -121.57
CA ALA A 446 4.74 -7.72 -122.61
C ALA A 446 4.76 -6.84 -123.87
N GLN A 447 4.86 -5.51 -123.73
CA GLN A 447 5.03 -4.58 -124.86
C GLN A 447 6.38 -4.78 -125.57
N ALA A 448 7.48 -4.94 -124.82
CA ALA A 448 8.79 -5.23 -125.39
C ALA A 448 8.80 -6.55 -126.19
N LYS A 449 8.13 -7.60 -125.70
CA LYS A 449 7.95 -8.85 -126.45
C LYS A 449 7.11 -8.67 -127.72
N LYS A 450 6.13 -7.77 -127.71
CA LYS A 450 5.28 -7.48 -128.86
C LYS A 450 6.04 -6.71 -129.95
N GLU A 451 6.88 -5.77 -129.55
CA GLU A 451 7.78 -5.04 -130.45
C GLU A 451 8.87 -5.96 -131.04
N GLU A 452 9.41 -6.89 -130.25
CA GLU A 452 10.36 -7.91 -130.71
C GLU A 452 9.72 -8.88 -131.72
N ALA A 453 8.48 -9.32 -131.46
CA ALA A 453 7.70 -10.15 -132.39
C ALA A 453 7.37 -9.41 -133.70
N ALA A 454 7.05 -8.12 -133.63
CA ALA A 454 6.83 -7.29 -134.82
C ALA A 454 8.11 -7.10 -135.65
N ARG A 455 9.28 -6.95 -134.99
CA ARG A 455 10.58 -6.89 -135.67
C ARG A 455 10.91 -8.19 -136.42
N LEU A 456 10.64 -9.33 -135.81
CA LEU A 456 10.83 -10.65 -136.43
C LEU A 456 9.85 -10.90 -137.59
N GLN A 457 8.61 -10.42 -137.50
CA GLN A 457 7.66 -10.45 -138.63
C GLN A 457 8.13 -9.59 -139.80
N HIS A 458 8.62 -8.39 -139.53
CA HIS A 458 9.14 -7.48 -140.56
C HIS A 458 10.43 -8.01 -141.21
N GLU A 459 11.29 -8.72 -140.47
CA GLU A 459 12.45 -9.43 -141.02
C GLU A 459 12.05 -10.66 -141.86
N ALA A 460 10.98 -11.37 -141.48
CA ALA A 460 10.45 -12.49 -142.24
C ALA A 460 9.82 -12.05 -143.57
N GLU A 461 9.07 -10.95 -143.59
CA GLU A 461 8.52 -10.35 -144.82
C GLU A 461 9.62 -9.82 -145.74
N ALA A 462 10.66 -9.18 -145.21
CA ALA A 462 11.82 -8.75 -146.00
C ALA A 462 12.61 -9.93 -146.62
N ARG A 463 12.68 -11.07 -145.93
CA ARG A 463 13.27 -12.32 -146.48
C ARG A 463 12.38 -12.97 -147.55
N ALA A 464 11.06 -12.89 -147.42
CA ALA A 464 10.14 -13.40 -148.44
C ALA A 464 10.22 -12.57 -149.75
N ASP A 465 10.36 -11.25 -149.64
CA ASP A 465 10.55 -10.36 -150.80
C ASP A 465 11.91 -10.54 -151.49
N ALA A 466 12.97 -10.85 -150.74
CA ALA A 466 14.28 -11.18 -151.31
C ALA A 466 14.24 -12.49 -152.13
N LEU A 467 13.55 -13.52 -151.63
CA LEU A 467 13.33 -14.80 -152.33
C LEU A 467 12.41 -14.67 -153.56
N ALA A 468 11.44 -13.75 -153.53
CA ALA A 468 10.60 -13.43 -154.68
C ALA A 468 11.38 -12.71 -155.80
N ARG A 469 12.36 -11.86 -155.44
CA ARG A 469 13.24 -11.18 -156.40
C ARG A 469 14.28 -12.11 -157.03
N GLU A 470 14.78 -13.11 -156.31
CA GLU A 470 15.64 -14.16 -156.89
C GLU A 470 14.89 -15.07 -157.88
N ARG A 471 13.61 -15.38 -157.64
CA ARG A 471 12.78 -16.14 -158.59
C ARG A 471 12.41 -15.37 -159.87
N ALA A 472 12.44 -14.04 -159.85
CA ALA A 472 12.16 -13.20 -161.03
C ALA A 472 13.39 -12.94 -161.92
N ALA A 473 14.62 -13.20 -161.44
CA ALA A 473 15.86 -12.97 -162.18
C ALA A 473 16.41 -14.21 -162.92
N ALA A 474 15.84 -15.40 -162.70
CA ALA A 474 16.28 -16.66 -163.32
C ALA A 474 15.60 -17.01 -164.66
N GLN A 475 14.88 -16.07 -165.28
CA GLN A 475 14.29 -16.23 -166.61
C GLN A 475 14.70 -15.06 -167.52
N ARG A 476 15.95 -15.09 -168.02
CA ARG A 476 16.40 -14.69 -169.38
C ARG A 476 17.89 -14.29 -169.39
N SER A 477 18.75 -15.20 -169.81
CA SER A 477 19.84 -14.90 -170.75
C SER A 477 20.41 -16.17 -171.39
N PRO A 478 21.01 -16.08 -172.59
CA PRO A 478 21.09 -17.14 -173.59
C PRO A 478 22.44 -17.90 -173.63
N GLU A 479 22.42 -18.99 -174.40
CA GLU A 479 23.41 -20.07 -174.59
C GLU A 479 24.84 -19.68 -175.01
N ALA A 480 25.85 -20.44 -174.53
CA ALA A 480 26.90 -21.05 -175.36
C ALA A 480 27.78 -22.09 -174.58
N GLN A 481 27.98 -23.26 -175.20
CA GLN A 481 28.82 -24.45 -174.89
C GLN A 481 30.36 -24.16 -174.78
N PRO A 482 31.29 -25.08 -174.34
CA PRO A 482 31.45 -26.50 -174.78
C PRO A 482 32.04 -27.51 -173.73
N GLN A 483 32.40 -28.70 -174.21
CA GLN A 483 32.75 -29.98 -173.56
C GLN A 483 33.94 -30.03 -172.56
N ASP A 484 33.87 -31.09 -171.72
CA ASP A 484 34.90 -31.90 -171.04
C ASP A 484 35.70 -31.36 -169.83
N ALA A 485 35.34 -31.85 -168.63
CA ALA A 485 36.12 -32.79 -167.78
C ALA A 485 35.27 -33.30 -166.61
#